data_AF-A0AAV2BRH0-F1
#
_entry.id   AF-A0AAV2BRH0-F1
#
_cell.length_a   1.000
_cell.length_b   1.000
_cell.length_c   1.000
_cell.angle_alpha   90.00
_cell.angle_beta   90.00
_cell.angle_gamma   90.00
#
_symmetry.space_group_name_H-M   'P 1'
#
loop_
_entity.id
_entity.type
_entity.pdbx_description
1 polymer ?
#
loop_
_entity_poly.entity_id
_entity_poly.type
_entity_poly.pdbx_seq_one_letter_code
_entity_poly.pdbx_strand_id
1 'polypeptide(L)'
;MDLDEQIRLNITEESLSPKFENIIVKNGDQIIIRSNLKSMEDINEWVKELGIRTDTKWNSRKSRPEGERFICWKKFVCQHSYFNKIPVTKNMKGISKNAECQASVTVRIKLDTKQTRRSDDFIRRGLVGVITIIPFHKHSLMTAETLRFLPAKDCREKFEEYFNDGMGPAESAKYHSEILEMNPAIQPKDLANSRINPTKRTVTYWHEQWRLLHLGPRNGQGMLEKLKEKITIY
;
A
#
# COMPACT_ATOMS: atom_id res chain seq x y z
N MET A 1 11.96 -13.26 -30.21
CA MET A 1 11.73 -13.96 -28.93
C MET A 1 12.08 -12.94 -27.86
N ASP A 2 11.13 -12.05 -27.57
CA ASP A 2 11.38 -10.94 -26.65
C ASP A 2 11.55 -11.52 -25.25
N LEU A 3 12.76 -11.36 -24.72
CA LEU A 3 12.99 -11.43 -23.29
C LEU A 3 12.21 -10.25 -22.71
N ASP A 4 10.99 -10.51 -22.22
CA ASP A 4 10.20 -9.55 -21.46
C ASP A 4 11.13 -8.81 -20.49
N GLU A 5 11.34 -7.52 -20.72
CA GLU A 5 12.28 -6.70 -19.94
C GLU A 5 11.76 -6.63 -18.50
N GLN A 6 12.32 -7.46 -17.63
CA GLN A 6 11.94 -7.53 -16.23
C GLN A 6 12.78 -6.55 -15.43
N ILE A 7 12.11 -5.64 -14.74
CA ILE A 7 12.75 -4.65 -13.88
C ILE A 7 12.91 -5.27 -12.50
N ARG A 8 14.15 -5.37 -12.04
CA ARG A 8 14.47 -5.86 -10.69
C ARG A 8 14.32 -4.71 -9.69
N LEU A 9 13.42 -4.87 -8.72
CA LEU A 9 13.34 -4.01 -7.55
C LEU A 9 14.62 -4.17 -6.71
N ASN A 10 15.37 -3.09 -6.55
CA ASN A 10 16.54 -3.09 -5.69
C ASN A 10 16.10 -3.00 -4.22
N ILE A 11 16.52 -3.96 -3.40
CA ILE A 11 16.22 -3.99 -1.97
C ILE A 11 17.54 -3.96 -1.22
N THR A 12 17.73 -2.86 -0.50
CA THR A 12 18.85 -2.62 0.41
C THR A 12 18.36 -2.57 1.85
N GLU A 13 19.27 -2.45 2.82
CA GLU A 13 18.89 -2.31 4.23
C GLU A 13 18.00 -1.09 4.49
N GLU A 14 18.23 0.01 3.76
CA GLU A 14 17.40 1.22 3.82
C GLU A 14 15.96 0.99 3.33
N SER A 15 15.74 -0.02 2.49
CA SER A 15 14.41 -0.40 2.01
C SER A 15 13.60 -1.13 3.08
N LEU A 16 14.24 -1.64 4.13
CA LEU A 16 13.62 -2.46 5.15
C LEU A 16 13.05 -1.60 6.29
N SER A 17 12.08 -2.16 7.00
CA SER A 17 11.47 -1.49 8.15
C SER A 17 12.48 -1.36 9.29
N PRO A 18 12.76 -0.15 9.82
CA PRO A 18 13.69 0.05 10.93
C PRO A 18 13.09 -0.40 12.27
N LYS A 19 11.76 -0.65 12.33
CA LYS A 19 11.08 -1.13 13.54
C LYS A 19 11.44 -2.57 13.88
N PHE A 20 11.91 -3.31 12.90
CA PHE A 20 12.26 -4.71 13.03
C PHE A 20 13.76 -4.89 12.82
N GLU A 21 14.33 -5.85 13.52
CA GLU A 21 15.68 -6.32 13.17
C GLU A 21 15.55 -7.11 11.87
N ASN A 22 16.37 -6.79 10.87
CA ASN A 22 16.34 -7.44 9.57
C ASN A 22 17.75 -7.83 9.14
N ILE A 23 17.87 -9.02 8.55
CA ILE A 23 19.12 -9.50 7.96
C ILE A 23 18.82 -10.06 6.57
N ILE A 24 19.46 -9.50 5.54
CA ILE A 24 19.41 -10.02 4.18
C ILE A 24 20.33 -11.24 4.11
N VAL A 25 19.76 -12.44 3.96
CA VAL A 25 20.51 -13.70 3.93
C VAL A 25 20.88 -14.10 2.51
N LYS A 26 20.01 -13.81 1.54
CA LYS A 26 20.23 -14.10 0.12
C LYS A 26 19.71 -12.93 -0.71
N ASN A 27 20.50 -12.50 -1.69
CA ASN A 27 20.13 -11.48 -2.66
C ASN A 27 20.44 -11.99 -4.08
N GLY A 28 19.56 -12.85 -4.62
CA GLY A 28 19.67 -13.40 -5.98
C GLY A 28 18.33 -13.28 -6.70
N ASP A 29 17.91 -14.25 -7.50
CA ASP A 29 16.58 -14.23 -8.15
C ASP A 29 15.41 -14.14 -7.18
N GLN A 30 15.65 -14.56 -5.94
CA GLN A 30 14.82 -14.26 -4.80
C GLN A 30 15.67 -13.63 -3.71
N ILE A 31 15.04 -12.75 -2.95
CA ILE A 31 15.64 -12.10 -1.78
C ILE A 31 15.05 -12.77 -0.55
N ILE A 32 15.92 -13.26 0.33
CA ILE A 32 15.52 -13.88 1.60
C ILE A 32 15.98 -13.00 2.73
N ILE A 33 15.04 -12.57 3.56
CA ILE A 33 15.29 -11.73 4.73
C ILE A 33 14.81 -12.48 5.98
N ARG A 34 15.64 -12.43 7.03
CA ARG A 34 15.27 -12.88 8.37
C ARG A 34 14.92 -11.68 9.23
N SER A 35 13.84 -11.79 9.99
CA SER A 35 13.37 -10.69 10.82
C SER A 35 12.76 -11.18 12.13
N ASN A 36 12.70 -10.31 13.14
CA ASN A 36 12.12 -10.60 14.45
C ASN A 36 10.57 -10.47 14.50
N LEU A 37 9.89 -10.56 13.36
CA LEU A 37 8.41 -10.57 13.25
C LEU A 37 7.79 -11.72 14.06
N LYS A 38 6.69 -11.46 14.77
CA LYS A 38 6.02 -12.43 15.66
C LYS A 38 4.54 -12.63 15.35
N SER A 39 3.88 -11.65 14.73
CA SER A 39 2.42 -11.65 14.54
C SER A 39 1.98 -11.42 13.08
N MET A 40 0.68 -11.55 12.80
CA MET A 40 0.12 -11.21 11.49
C MET A 40 0.11 -9.70 11.26
N GLU A 41 -0.01 -8.93 12.33
CA GLU A 41 0.03 -7.47 12.38
C GLU A 41 1.42 -6.98 11.96
N ASP A 42 2.47 -7.57 12.54
CA ASP A 42 3.87 -7.27 12.19
C ASP A 42 4.13 -7.51 10.70
N ILE A 43 3.58 -8.60 10.14
CA ILE A 43 3.69 -8.89 8.70
C ILE A 43 3.07 -7.76 7.87
N ASN A 44 1.88 -7.30 8.25
CA ASN A 44 1.18 -6.25 7.51
C ASN A 44 1.92 -4.92 7.60
N GLU A 45 2.45 -4.60 8.79
CA GLU A 45 3.24 -3.40 9.01
C GLU A 45 4.56 -3.43 8.23
N TRP A 46 5.30 -4.53 8.32
CA TRP A 46 6.56 -4.70 7.60
C TRP A 46 6.38 -4.56 6.08
N VAL A 47 5.35 -5.21 5.51
CA VAL A 47 5.07 -5.11 4.06
C VAL A 47 4.55 -3.73 3.67
N LYS A 48 3.78 -3.06 4.55
CA LYS A 48 3.33 -1.68 4.32
C LYS A 48 4.55 -0.75 4.25
N GLU A 49 5.49 -0.86 5.18
CA GLU A 49 6.69 -0.03 5.21
C GLU A 49 7.63 -0.31 4.04
N LEU A 50 7.81 -1.59 3.65
CA LEU A 50 8.51 -1.94 2.43
C LEU A 50 7.90 -1.21 1.22
N GLY A 51 6.56 -1.23 1.09
CA GLY A 51 5.86 -0.54 0.01
C GLY A 51 6.02 0.98 0.03
N ILE A 52 6.08 1.59 1.21
CA ILE A 52 6.35 3.03 1.35
C ILE A 52 7.77 3.35 0.87
N ARG A 53 8.77 2.61 1.38
CA ARG A 53 10.20 2.86 1.10
C ARG A 53 10.61 2.54 -0.34
N THR A 54 9.88 1.66 -1.02
CA THR A 54 10.16 1.25 -2.40
C THR A 54 9.18 1.80 -3.42
N ASP A 55 8.24 2.67 -2.99
CA ASP A 55 7.14 3.18 -3.80
C ASP A 55 6.36 2.10 -4.56
N THR A 56 6.19 0.96 -3.89
CA THR A 56 5.38 -0.15 -4.36
C THR A 56 4.13 -0.33 -3.50
N LYS A 57 3.14 -1.01 -4.03
CA LYS A 57 1.97 -1.44 -3.27
C LYS A 57 1.82 -2.95 -3.39
N TRP A 58 1.66 -3.59 -2.24
CA TRP A 58 1.53 -5.03 -2.10
C TRP A 58 0.12 -5.37 -1.64
N ASN A 59 -0.64 -6.05 -2.51
CA ASN A 59 -1.98 -6.52 -2.20
C ASN A 59 -1.91 -7.91 -1.58
N SER A 60 -2.64 -8.13 -0.48
CA SER A 60 -2.75 -9.47 0.11
C SER A 60 -3.44 -10.41 -0.88
N ARG A 61 -2.82 -11.57 -1.12
CA ARG A 61 -3.32 -12.62 -2.02
C ARG A 61 -3.84 -13.83 -1.28
N LYS A 62 -3.07 -14.29 -0.28
CA LYS A 62 -3.41 -15.44 0.56
C LYS A 62 -2.87 -15.19 1.97
N SER A 63 -3.57 -15.68 2.97
CA SER A 63 -3.16 -15.65 4.37
C SER A 63 -3.56 -16.94 5.06
N ARG A 64 -2.78 -17.37 6.03
CA ARG A 64 -3.18 -18.39 7.00
C ARG A 64 -2.71 -17.92 8.38
N PRO A 65 -3.64 -17.47 9.24
CA PRO A 65 -3.33 -16.87 10.53
C PRO A 65 -2.80 -17.90 11.53
N GLU A 66 -3.15 -19.17 11.38
CA GLU A 66 -2.70 -20.25 12.25
C GLU A 66 -2.27 -21.48 11.45
N GLY A 67 -1.14 -22.07 11.84
CA GLY A 67 -0.61 -23.28 11.20
C GLY A 67 0.00 -24.25 12.21
N GLU A 68 -0.01 -25.53 11.86
CA GLU A 68 0.63 -26.57 12.69
C GLU A 68 2.17 -26.52 12.60
N ARG A 69 2.71 -26.02 11.49
CA ARG A 69 4.16 -26.02 11.18
C ARG A 69 4.78 -24.62 11.11
N PHE A 70 4.01 -23.60 11.49
CA PHE A 70 4.39 -22.19 11.49
C PHE A 70 3.33 -21.41 12.28
N ILE A 71 3.70 -20.29 12.89
CA ILE A 71 2.74 -19.46 13.64
C ILE A 71 1.71 -18.92 12.66
N CYS A 72 2.17 -18.15 11.66
CA CYS A 72 1.31 -17.64 10.61
C CYS A 72 2.10 -17.41 9.31
N TRP A 73 1.40 -17.27 8.18
CA TRP A 73 2.02 -16.83 6.93
C TRP A 73 1.06 -16.02 6.06
N LYS A 74 1.62 -15.15 5.22
CA LYS A 74 0.87 -14.33 4.28
C LYS A 74 1.66 -14.11 3.00
N LYS A 75 0.94 -14.14 1.87
CA LYS A 75 1.46 -13.82 0.55
C LYS A 75 0.84 -12.54 0.04
N PHE A 76 1.68 -11.69 -0.48
CA PHE A 76 1.33 -10.46 -1.16
C PHE A 76 1.82 -10.50 -2.60
N VAL A 77 1.12 -9.78 -3.47
CA VAL A 77 1.49 -9.60 -4.87
C VAL A 77 1.46 -8.12 -5.21
N CYS A 78 2.26 -7.72 -6.19
CA CYS A 78 2.26 -6.33 -6.64
C CYS A 78 0.85 -5.86 -7.01
N GLN A 79 0.57 -4.57 -6.78
CA GLN A 79 -0.66 -3.94 -7.23
C GLN A 79 -0.90 -4.08 -8.72
N HIS A 80 0.14 -4.30 -9.53
CA HIS A 80 0.04 -4.48 -10.98
C HIS A 80 -0.07 -5.94 -11.43
N SER A 81 -0.19 -6.89 -10.49
CA SER A 81 -0.46 -8.30 -10.81
C SER A 81 -1.84 -8.49 -11.43
N TYR A 82 -2.09 -9.64 -12.04
CA TYR A 82 -3.42 -10.02 -12.57
C TYR A 82 -4.48 -10.20 -11.47
N PHE A 83 -4.07 -10.34 -10.20
CA PHE A 83 -4.96 -10.70 -9.11
C PHE A 83 -6.09 -9.67 -8.93
N ASN A 84 -7.34 -10.16 -9.04
CA ASN A 84 -8.59 -9.39 -9.01
C ASN A 84 -8.64 -8.24 -10.03
N LYS A 85 -8.10 -8.46 -11.24
CA LYS A 85 -8.10 -7.45 -12.30
C LYS A 85 -8.52 -8.02 -13.64
N ILE A 86 -9.11 -7.15 -14.43
CA ILE A 86 -9.52 -7.45 -15.80
C ILE A 86 -8.26 -7.45 -16.69
N PRO A 87 -8.11 -8.43 -17.60
CA PRO A 87 -7.06 -8.41 -18.63
C PRO A 87 -7.13 -7.15 -19.50
N VAL A 88 -5.98 -6.70 -20.01
CA VAL A 88 -5.88 -5.50 -20.86
C VAL A 88 -6.82 -5.60 -22.07
N THR A 89 -6.89 -6.78 -22.69
CA THR A 89 -7.74 -7.09 -23.86
C THR A 89 -9.24 -6.90 -23.61
N LYS A 90 -9.69 -6.97 -22.35
CA LYS A 90 -11.10 -6.81 -21.96
C LYS A 90 -11.38 -5.47 -21.29
N ASN A 91 -10.39 -4.58 -21.22
CA ASN A 91 -10.52 -3.32 -20.51
C ASN A 91 -11.13 -2.23 -21.40
N MET A 92 -12.37 -1.83 -21.08
CA MET A 92 -13.08 -0.77 -21.80
C MET A 92 -12.70 0.66 -21.38
N LYS A 93 -11.88 0.83 -20.33
CA LYS A 93 -11.58 2.14 -19.71
C LYS A 93 -10.25 2.75 -20.18
N GLY A 94 -9.59 2.17 -21.18
CA GLY A 94 -8.34 2.64 -21.79
C GLY A 94 -7.09 2.54 -20.90
N ILE A 95 -7.24 2.47 -19.57
CA ILE A 95 -6.11 2.43 -18.63
C ILE A 95 -6.21 1.18 -17.75
N SER A 96 -5.20 0.32 -17.85
CA SER A 96 -5.12 -0.93 -17.09
C SER A 96 -4.16 -0.82 -15.91
N LYS A 97 -4.57 -1.31 -14.74
CA LYS A 97 -3.65 -1.58 -13.64
C LYS A 97 -2.94 -2.93 -13.78
N ASN A 98 -3.48 -3.83 -14.60
CA ASN A 98 -2.93 -5.16 -14.79
C ASN A 98 -1.79 -5.09 -15.81
N ALA A 99 -0.57 -5.33 -15.34
CA ALA A 99 0.64 -5.51 -16.14
C ALA A 99 1.19 -6.95 -16.00
N GLU A 100 0.35 -7.89 -15.52
CA GLU A 100 0.70 -9.29 -15.30
C GLU A 100 1.97 -9.48 -14.45
N CYS A 101 2.19 -8.54 -13.53
CA CYS A 101 3.38 -8.47 -12.71
C CYS A 101 3.50 -9.70 -11.79
N GLN A 102 4.68 -10.34 -11.81
CA GLN A 102 4.98 -11.56 -11.06
C GLN A 102 5.61 -11.28 -9.69
N ALA A 103 6.00 -10.03 -9.43
CA ALA A 103 6.59 -9.63 -8.16
C ALA A 103 5.68 -10.03 -6.99
N SER A 104 6.28 -10.64 -5.98
CA SER A 104 5.54 -11.11 -4.81
C SER A 104 6.40 -11.09 -3.55
N VAL A 105 5.74 -10.88 -2.41
CA VAL A 105 6.36 -10.94 -1.08
C VAL A 105 5.63 -12.02 -0.30
N THR A 106 6.36 -12.99 0.20
CA THR A 106 5.83 -14.06 1.05
C THR A 106 6.49 -13.97 2.40
N VAL A 107 5.69 -13.84 3.46
CA VAL A 107 6.19 -13.77 4.84
C VAL A 107 5.65 -14.96 5.61
N ARG A 108 6.53 -15.67 6.30
CA ARG A 108 6.20 -16.83 7.13
C ARG A 108 6.91 -16.72 8.47
N ILE A 109 6.16 -16.86 9.55
CA ILE A 109 6.71 -16.86 10.90
C ILE A 109 6.87 -18.30 11.36
N LYS A 110 8.11 -18.73 11.58
CA LYS A 110 8.40 -20.10 12.02
C LYS A 110 8.00 -20.30 13.48
N LEU A 111 7.69 -21.54 13.84
CA LEU A 111 7.53 -21.94 15.24
C LEU A 111 8.89 -21.92 15.95
N ASP A 112 8.89 -21.39 17.15
CA ASP A 112 10.04 -21.41 18.04
C ASP A 112 9.95 -22.61 19.00
N THR A 113 10.59 -23.72 18.64
CA THR A 113 10.64 -24.95 19.42
C THR A 113 12.08 -25.35 19.68
N LYS A 114 12.31 -26.23 20.66
CA LYS A 114 13.66 -26.76 20.95
C LYS A 114 14.33 -27.36 19.70
N GLN A 115 13.55 -28.01 18.83
CA GLN A 115 14.06 -28.59 17.59
C GLN A 115 14.42 -27.50 16.58
N THR A 116 13.55 -26.50 16.36
CA THR A 116 13.82 -25.46 15.37
C THR A 116 15.00 -24.58 15.77
N ARG A 117 15.17 -24.29 17.07
CA ARG A 117 16.36 -23.61 17.63
C ARG A 117 17.67 -24.38 17.41
N ARG A 118 17.63 -25.72 17.38
CA ARG A 118 18.83 -26.55 17.09
C ARG A 118 19.22 -26.50 15.62
N SER A 119 18.24 -26.46 14.72
CA SER A 119 18.47 -26.52 13.27
C SER A 119 18.69 -25.16 12.60
N ASP A 120 18.20 -24.06 13.19
CA ASP A 120 18.16 -22.74 12.55
C ASP A 120 18.72 -21.68 13.52
N ASP A 121 19.95 -21.23 13.25
CA ASP A 121 20.65 -20.26 14.09
C ASP A 121 19.91 -18.92 14.23
N PHE A 122 19.18 -18.51 13.20
CA PHE A 122 18.40 -17.27 13.23
C PHE A 122 17.25 -17.36 14.23
N ILE A 123 16.63 -18.53 14.42
CA ILE A 123 15.59 -18.73 15.45
C ILE A 123 16.20 -18.60 16.84
N ARG A 124 17.41 -19.15 17.04
CA ARG A 124 18.15 -19.02 18.30
C ARG A 124 18.42 -17.55 18.67
N ARG A 125 18.59 -16.70 17.66
CA ARG A 125 18.77 -15.24 17.79
C ARG A 125 17.45 -14.45 17.85
N GLY A 126 16.29 -15.11 17.80
CA GLY A 126 14.97 -14.46 17.83
C GLY A 126 14.43 -13.97 16.48
N LEU A 127 15.15 -14.22 15.37
CA LEU A 127 14.76 -13.85 14.01
C LEU A 127 13.90 -14.95 13.37
N VAL A 128 12.68 -15.12 13.90
CA VAL A 128 11.76 -16.22 13.54
C VAL A 128 10.98 -15.97 12.24
N GLY A 129 10.91 -14.73 11.77
CA GLY A 129 10.30 -14.34 10.50
C GLY A 129 11.20 -14.67 9.32
N VAL A 130 10.63 -15.33 8.31
CA VAL A 130 11.25 -15.56 7.00
C VAL A 130 10.44 -14.82 5.94
N ILE A 131 11.07 -13.85 5.31
CA ILE A 131 10.50 -13.07 4.23
C ILE A 131 11.20 -13.48 2.93
N THR A 132 10.42 -13.84 1.92
CA THR A 132 10.89 -14.21 0.59
C THR A 132 10.27 -13.27 -0.43
N ILE A 133 11.11 -12.53 -1.15
CA ILE A 133 10.71 -11.55 -2.14
C ILE A 133 11.16 -12.02 -3.51
N ILE A 134 10.22 -12.01 -4.46
CA ILE A 134 10.51 -12.11 -5.89
C ILE A 134 10.52 -10.67 -6.41
N PRO A 135 11.69 -10.10 -6.71
CA PRO A 135 11.84 -8.66 -6.95
C PRO A 135 11.56 -8.26 -8.41
N PHE A 136 11.10 -9.15 -9.29
CA PHE A 136 10.97 -8.87 -10.71
C PHE A 136 9.59 -8.32 -11.08
N HIS A 137 9.58 -7.10 -11.62
CA HIS A 137 8.40 -6.37 -12.08
C HIS A 137 8.35 -6.31 -13.61
N LYS A 138 7.13 -6.44 -14.17
CA LYS A 138 6.85 -6.28 -15.61
C LYS A 138 6.32 -4.88 -15.97
N HIS A 139 6.62 -3.89 -15.14
CA HIS A 139 6.20 -2.52 -15.35
C HIS A 139 7.28 -1.60 -14.78
N SER A 140 7.35 -0.39 -15.33
CA SER A 140 8.24 0.64 -14.81
C SER A 140 7.98 0.89 -13.32
N LEU A 141 9.04 1.14 -12.58
CA LEU A 141 8.98 1.62 -11.20
C LEU A 141 9.25 3.13 -11.26
N MET A 142 8.65 3.92 -10.36
CA MET A 142 8.94 5.35 -10.21
C MET A 142 8.51 6.26 -11.38
N THR A 143 7.54 5.83 -12.20
CA THR A 143 6.95 6.65 -13.27
C THR A 143 5.61 7.24 -12.85
N ALA A 144 5.23 8.39 -13.43
CA ALA A 144 3.92 9.01 -13.19
C ALA A 144 2.74 8.02 -13.35
N GLU A 145 2.82 7.12 -14.32
CA GLU A 145 1.79 6.10 -14.57
C GLU A 145 1.65 5.05 -13.47
N THR A 146 2.74 4.72 -12.78
CA THR A 146 2.73 3.74 -11.69
C THR A 146 2.41 4.39 -10.35
N LEU A 147 2.96 5.58 -10.10
CA LEU A 147 2.79 6.33 -8.85
C LEU A 147 1.33 6.80 -8.66
N ARG A 148 0.59 7.10 -9.74
CA ARG A 148 -0.85 7.44 -9.67
C ARG A 148 -1.76 6.34 -9.10
N PHE A 149 -1.25 5.11 -8.97
CA PHE A 149 -2.01 3.99 -8.41
C PHE A 149 -1.73 3.72 -6.94
N LEU A 150 -0.74 4.42 -6.36
CA LEU A 150 -0.44 4.35 -4.94
C LEU A 150 -1.60 4.90 -4.09
N PRO A 151 -1.83 4.32 -2.90
CA PRO A 151 -2.93 4.74 -2.05
C PRO A 151 -2.61 6.07 -1.35
N ALA A 152 -3.53 7.01 -1.45
CA ALA A 152 -3.44 8.35 -0.88
C ALA A 152 -3.86 8.41 0.60
N LYS A 153 -3.32 7.57 1.49
CA LYS A 153 -3.84 7.54 2.87
C LYS A 153 -3.43 8.76 3.70
N ASP A 154 -2.23 9.26 3.48
CA ASP A 154 -1.57 10.19 4.41
C ASP A 154 -2.05 11.64 4.27
N CYS A 155 -2.68 11.98 3.14
CA CYS A 155 -3.22 13.33 2.89
C CYS A 155 -4.73 13.45 3.16
N ARG A 156 -5.42 12.37 3.54
CA ARG A 156 -6.88 12.37 3.70
C ARG A 156 -7.36 13.38 4.74
N GLU A 157 -6.68 13.45 5.89
CA GLU A 157 -7.06 14.36 6.99
C GLU A 157 -7.04 15.83 6.54
N LYS A 158 -5.99 16.25 5.80
CA LYS A 158 -5.91 17.60 5.21
C LYS A 158 -7.07 17.90 4.26
N PHE A 159 -7.50 16.92 3.47
CA PHE A 159 -8.67 17.09 2.61
C PHE A 159 -9.97 17.22 3.42
N GLU A 160 -10.08 16.51 4.55
CA GLU A 160 -11.22 16.69 5.45
C GLU A 160 -11.24 18.09 6.08
N GLU A 161 -10.09 18.69 6.38
CA GLU A 161 -9.98 20.12 6.77
C GLU A 161 -10.47 21.04 5.65
N TYR A 162 -10.01 20.86 4.41
CA TYR A 162 -10.49 21.67 3.27
C TYR A 162 -12.01 21.56 3.07
N PHE A 163 -12.59 20.38 3.30
CA PHE A 163 -14.04 20.21 3.22
C PHE A 163 -14.77 20.91 4.38
N ASN A 164 -14.19 20.92 5.58
CA ASN A 164 -14.72 21.66 6.72
C ASN A 164 -14.70 23.19 6.47
N ASP A 165 -13.71 23.68 5.72
CA ASP A 165 -13.62 25.07 5.25
C ASP A 165 -14.62 25.38 4.11
N GLY A 166 -15.40 24.39 3.68
CA GLY A 166 -16.44 24.54 2.66
C GLY A 166 -15.97 24.30 1.23
N MET A 167 -14.71 23.89 1.02
CA MET A 167 -14.18 23.68 -0.33
C MET A 167 -14.81 22.44 -0.99
N GLY A 168 -15.20 22.59 -2.26
CA GLY A 168 -15.66 21.47 -3.07
C GLY A 168 -14.50 20.56 -3.53
N PRO A 169 -14.78 19.33 -4.04
CA PRO A 169 -13.73 18.39 -4.46
C PRO A 169 -12.74 18.93 -5.50
N ALA A 170 -13.22 19.77 -6.43
CA ALA A 170 -12.36 20.33 -7.48
C ALA A 170 -11.49 21.47 -6.95
N GLU A 171 -12.06 22.29 -6.08
CA GLU A 171 -11.40 23.41 -5.42
C GLU A 171 -10.32 22.92 -4.45
N SER A 172 -10.66 21.98 -3.57
CA SER A 172 -9.70 21.41 -2.61
C SER A 172 -8.55 20.67 -3.31
N ALA A 173 -8.82 19.96 -4.41
CA ALA A 173 -7.78 19.32 -5.20
C ALA A 173 -6.83 20.33 -5.85
N LYS A 174 -7.36 21.45 -6.35
CA LYS A 174 -6.56 22.53 -6.93
C LYS A 174 -5.72 23.21 -5.85
N TYR A 175 -6.34 23.60 -4.74
CA TYR A 175 -5.69 24.23 -3.60
C TYR A 175 -4.54 23.37 -3.04
N HIS A 176 -4.77 22.07 -2.87
CA HIS A 176 -3.73 21.13 -2.42
C HIS A 176 -2.56 21.05 -3.39
N SER A 177 -2.83 21.03 -4.71
CA SER A 177 -1.77 21.03 -5.74
C SER A 177 -0.95 22.31 -5.69
N GLU A 178 -1.58 23.47 -5.54
CA GLU A 178 -0.90 24.76 -5.43
C GLU A 178 -0.01 24.84 -4.18
N ILE A 179 -0.48 24.33 -3.03
CA ILE A 179 0.35 24.21 -1.82
C ILE A 179 1.58 23.34 -2.07
N LEU A 180 1.42 22.21 -2.76
CA LEU A 180 2.53 21.31 -3.08
C LEU A 180 3.54 21.96 -4.03
N GLU A 181 3.07 22.74 -5.02
CA GLU A 181 3.92 23.47 -5.97
C GLU A 181 4.75 24.57 -5.29
N MET A 182 4.23 25.19 -4.23
CA MET A 182 4.96 26.18 -3.44
C MET A 182 6.03 25.56 -2.53
N ASN A 183 6.00 24.24 -2.31
CA ASN A 183 6.95 23.58 -1.43
C ASN A 183 8.26 23.24 -2.18
N PRO A 184 9.40 23.86 -1.83
CA PRO A 184 10.67 23.64 -2.54
C PRO A 184 11.21 22.20 -2.42
N ALA A 185 10.70 21.42 -1.45
CA ALA A 185 11.06 20.01 -1.30
C ALA A 185 10.35 19.08 -2.29
N ILE A 186 9.28 19.54 -2.94
CA ILE A 186 8.46 18.75 -3.86
C ILE A 186 8.92 19.02 -5.30
N GLN A 187 9.24 17.96 -6.02
CA GLN A 187 9.60 18.05 -7.44
C GLN A 187 8.36 17.88 -8.32
N PRO A 188 8.36 18.39 -9.57
CA PRO A 188 7.21 18.24 -10.47
C PRO A 188 6.74 16.80 -10.68
N LYS A 189 7.66 15.83 -10.67
CA LYS A 189 7.34 14.39 -10.77
C LYS A 189 6.52 13.87 -9.57
N ASP A 190 6.67 14.48 -8.40
CA ASP A 190 5.98 14.07 -7.17
C ASP A 190 4.51 14.46 -7.20
N LEU A 191 4.13 15.44 -8.03
CA LEU A 191 2.73 15.80 -8.28
C LEU A 191 1.94 14.67 -8.97
N ALA A 192 2.62 13.73 -9.64
CA ALA A 192 2.00 12.54 -10.19
C ALA A 192 1.86 11.40 -9.15
N ASN A 193 2.48 11.54 -7.98
CA ASN A 193 2.41 10.54 -6.92
C ASN A 193 1.10 10.66 -6.17
N SER A 194 0.19 9.69 -6.38
CA SER A 194 -1.11 9.70 -5.71
C SER A 194 -1.04 9.54 -4.20
N ARG A 195 0.09 9.13 -3.62
CA ARG A 195 0.26 9.17 -2.16
C ARG A 195 0.26 10.61 -1.63
N ILE A 196 0.88 11.52 -2.38
CA ILE A 196 1.10 12.93 -2.03
C ILE A 196 0.00 13.82 -2.62
N ASN A 197 -0.28 13.64 -3.92
CA ASN A 197 -1.28 14.37 -4.68
C ASN A 197 -2.37 13.43 -5.19
N PRO A 198 -3.46 13.22 -4.42
CA PRO A 198 -4.49 12.24 -4.74
C PRO A 198 -5.19 12.55 -6.07
N THR A 199 -5.57 11.51 -6.80
CA THR A 199 -6.36 11.70 -8.03
C THR A 199 -7.71 12.37 -7.74
N LYS A 200 -8.24 13.14 -8.70
CA LYS A 200 -9.58 13.74 -8.62
C LYS A 200 -10.66 12.76 -8.14
N ARG A 201 -10.64 11.53 -8.68
CA ARG A 201 -11.58 10.46 -8.29
C ARG A 201 -11.48 10.11 -6.81
N THR A 202 -10.27 10.06 -6.26
CA THR A 202 -10.02 9.80 -4.84
C THR A 202 -10.60 10.93 -3.98
N VAL A 203 -10.33 12.18 -4.35
CA VAL A 203 -10.83 13.36 -3.62
C VAL A 203 -12.36 13.43 -3.65
N THR A 204 -12.98 13.18 -4.81
CA THR A 204 -14.45 13.12 -4.92
C THR A 204 -15.03 12.06 -4.01
N TYR A 205 -14.44 10.86 -3.99
CA TYR A 205 -14.88 9.78 -3.10
C TYR A 205 -14.78 10.19 -1.63
N TRP A 206 -13.68 10.81 -1.20
CA TRP A 206 -13.54 11.28 0.19
C TRP A 206 -14.56 12.34 0.56
N HIS A 207 -14.78 13.32 -0.31
CA HIS A 207 -15.79 14.34 -0.09
C HIS A 207 -17.19 13.73 0.02
N GLU A 208 -17.53 12.72 -0.80
CA GLU A 208 -18.79 11.99 -0.67
C GLU A 208 -18.93 11.29 0.69
N GLN A 209 -17.88 10.62 1.16
CA GLN A 209 -17.87 9.98 2.48
C GLN A 209 -17.99 11.02 3.61
N TRP A 210 -17.20 12.10 3.55
CA TRP A 210 -17.25 13.20 4.51
C TRP A 210 -18.65 13.83 4.53
N ARG A 211 -19.23 14.11 3.36
CA ARG A 211 -20.56 14.70 3.23
C ARG A 211 -21.63 13.79 3.80
N LEU A 212 -21.59 12.49 3.51
CA LEU A 212 -22.54 11.53 4.07
C LEU A 212 -22.48 11.50 5.61
N LEU A 213 -21.28 11.60 6.17
CA LEU A 213 -21.08 11.63 7.61
C LEU A 213 -21.57 12.94 8.26
N HIS A 214 -21.24 14.09 7.67
CA HIS A 214 -21.46 15.41 8.29
C HIS A 214 -22.77 16.08 7.87
N LEU A 215 -23.27 15.80 6.66
CA LEU A 215 -24.46 16.44 6.08
C LEU A 215 -25.57 15.43 5.73
N GLY A 216 -25.27 14.14 5.80
CA GLY A 216 -26.22 13.08 5.48
C GLY A 216 -26.46 12.87 3.98
N PRO A 217 -27.42 11.98 3.65
CA PRO A 217 -27.88 11.74 2.29
C PRO A 217 -28.36 13.03 1.59
N ARG A 218 -28.36 13.03 0.25
CA ARG A 218 -28.87 14.19 -0.53
C ARG A 218 -30.40 14.35 -0.45
N ASN A 219 -31.09 13.27 -0.13
CA ASN A 219 -32.53 13.15 -0.24
C ASN A 219 -33.06 12.11 0.75
N GLY A 220 -34.36 12.21 1.03
CA GLY A 220 -35.07 11.25 1.88
C GLY A 220 -34.90 11.52 3.38
N GLN A 221 -35.39 10.55 4.16
CA GLN A 221 -35.54 10.67 5.61
C GLN A 221 -34.21 10.96 6.34
N GLY A 222 -33.11 10.36 5.89
CA GLY A 222 -31.79 10.55 6.52
C GLY A 222 -31.23 11.98 6.40
N MET A 223 -31.67 12.78 5.42
CA MET A 223 -31.33 14.20 5.34
C MET A 223 -32.04 15.00 6.46
N LEU A 224 -33.33 14.72 6.68
CA LEU A 224 -34.14 15.37 7.71
C LEU A 224 -33.65 15.02 9.11
N GLU A 225 -33.22 13.79 9.33
CA GLU A 225 -32.65 13.33 10.60
C GLU A 225 -31.36 14.06 10.95
N LYS A 226 -30.42 14.20 9.98
CA LYS A 226 -29.18 14.95 10.21
C LYS A 226 -29.41 16.45 10.43
N LEU A 227 -30.41 17.03 9.76
CA LEU A 227 -30.81 18.42 10.03
C LEU A 227 -31.34 18.59 11.46
N LYS A 228 -32.21 17.69 11.92
CA LYS A 228 -32.71 17.71 13.31
C LYS A 228 -31.59 17.58 14.34
N GLU A 229 -30.64 16.66 14.11
CA GLU A 229 -29.47 16.48 14.98
C GLU A 229 -28.64 17.76 15.11
N LYS A 230 -28.40 18.46 13.99
CA LYS A 230 -27.65 19.72 14.02
C LYS A 230 -28.42 20.87 14.66
N ILE A 231 -29.75 20.94 14.48
CA ILE A 231 -30.59 21.97 15.14
C ILE A 231 -30.46 21.89 16.65
N THR A 232 -30.33 20.71 17.25
CA THR A 232 -30.13 20.55 18.70
C THR A 232 -28.75 20.97 19.22
N ILE A 233 -27.78 21.21 18.34
CA ILE A 233 -26.40 21.58 18.70
C ILE A 233 -26.21 23.12 18.66
N TYR A 234 -27.12 23.84 18.02
CA TYR A 234 -27.14 25.30 17.91
C TYR A 234 -28.28 25.92 18.73
#